data_AF-B4MEE5-F1
#
_entry.id   AF-B4MEE5-F1
#
_cell.length_a   1.000
_cell.length_b   1.000
_cell.length_c   1.000
_cell.angle_alpha   90.00
_cell.angle_beta   90.00
_cell.angle_gamma   90.00
#
_symmetry.space_group_name_H-M   'P 1'
#
loop_
_entity.id
_entity.type
_entity.pdbx_description
1 polymer ?
#
loop_
_entity_poly.entity_id
_entity_poly.type
_entity_poly.pdbx_seq_one_letter_code
_entity_poly.pdbx_strand_id
1 'polypeptide(L)'
;MHQRRNSLCQPLVSNGACKDAAAPAEPTDTSDAPEPDTAEATEQAIGGKSAPMPLRCGCYFSLACSIGSMSLACGSLWQIPNTTDRITLQRGLFLTSLGFIYFVSLTDFCNKYLLETKRGQQFRNKYRLMISDVLEITNKIVSAIQASFSFLVGLIVCKSTCSKSFVYASHFLMEAYGWFGTAYFMYDIWSMYKVHTQKIADKLHLLRLSNSQPFTNGHARSYYDKAAGGDRSIGNNNGSTPGTPHEICDYDGACVQIPKDGRWDFLKYVLTHPVMMIHHVFIGTFGLLVVTYIRGGGHCIYSYMFMMEFSTPFVSLRSILSTMGLKDSRVYIVNGLLMLATFFVCRVCMWPYVMWRYSLAIDAASMWAAMSGLPRGCLVSIAILFLPQLYWFYLMVMGALKVFLPKRRKLPAAALGNQLQANVPLTATPIATINGKN
;
A
#
# COMPACT_ATOMS: atom_id res chain seq x y z
N MET A 1 41.54 46.77 -2.18
CA MET A 1 41.48 47.47 -0.88
C MET A 1 41.41 46.42 0.24
N HIS A 2 41.70 46.77 1.50
CA HIS A 2 41.89 45.84 2.63
C HIS A 2 40.59 45.07 3.00
N GLN A 3 40.55 43.83 3.52
CA GLN A 3 41.47 42.93 4.28
C GLN A 3 41.38 43.04 5.84
N ARG A 4 41.19 41.89 6.52
CA ARG A 4 41.21 41.61 7.98
C ARG A 4 39.91 41.98 8.74
N ARG A 5 39.54 41.37 9.90
CA ARG A 5 40.18 40.33 10.77
C ARG A 5 39.14 39.49 11.57
N ASN A 6 39.64 38.47 12.28
CA ASN A 6 38.95 37.38 13.00
C ASN A 6 38.19 37.75 14.31
N SER A 7 37.53 36.73 14.91
CA SER A 7 37.33 36.46 16.38
C SER A 7 36.39 37.38 17.19
N LEU A 8 35.79 36.99 18.34
CA LEU A 8 35.26 35.71 18.91
C LEU A 8 34.53 36.07 20.26
N CYS A 9 33.79 35.14 20.88
CA CYS A 9 33.24 35.16 22.27
C CYS A 9 31.95 35.97 22.59
N GLN A 10 31.24 35.47 23.62
CA GLN A 10 30.11 36.07 24.39
C GLN A 10 30.66 36.51 25.79
N PRO A 11 29.87 36.78 26.87
CA PRO A 11 28.44 37.12 27.05
C PRO A 11 28.17 38.37 27.98
N LEU A 12 26.90 38.78 28.17
CA LEU A 12 26.27 39.56 29.30
C LEU A 12 24.79 39.87 28.90
N VAL A 13 23.69 39.97 29.69
CA VAL A 13 23.29 39.72 31.11
C VAL A 13 22.91 40.95 32.00
N SER A 14 21.68 40.93 32.53
CA SER A 14 21.12 41.57 33.76
C SER A 14 20.64 43.05 33.82
N ASN A 15 19.30 43.20 33.81
CA ASN A 15 18.38 43.92 34.75
C ASN A 15 18.51 45.40 35.19
N GLY A 16 17.33 46.07 35.27
CA GLY A 16 16.96 47.12 36.25
C GLY A 16 15.94 48.16 35.71
N ALA A 17 15.05 48.81 36.48
CA ALA A 17 14.49 48.57 37.83
C ALA A 17 13.30 49.56 38.14
N CYS A 18 12.42 49.24 39.12
CA CYS A 18 11.69 50.18 40.03
C CYS A 18 10.64 51.22 39.50
N LYS A 19 9.65 51.75 40.28
CA LYS A 19 8.93 51.30 41.52
C LYS A 19 7.68 52.21 41.81
N ASP A 20 7.14 52.11 43.05
CA ASP A 20 6.16 52.96 43.80
C ASP A 20 4.65 52.61 43.64
N ALA A 21 3.78 52.53 44.67
CA ALA A 21 3.86 52.52 46.15
C ALA A 21 2.56 51.80 46.71
N ALA A 22 2.15 51.69 48.00
CA ALA A 22 2.57 52.22 49.32
C ALA A 22 2.25 51.23 50.50
N ALA A 23 1.53 51.64 51.58
CA ALA A 23 1.27 50.93 52.87
C ALA A 23 0.00 51.55 53.60
N PRO A 24 -0.50 51.16 54.82
CA PRO A 24 0.13 50.41 55.95
C PRO A 24 -0.71 49.42 56.86
N ALA A 25 0.03 48.71 57.74
CA ALA A 25 -0.27 48.22 59.13
C ALA A 25 -1.36 47.17 59.52
N GLU A 26 -0.89 45.95 59.90
CA GLU A 26 -1.03 45.20 61.20
C GLU A 26 -2.30 45.17 62.11
N PRO A 27 -2.47 44.20 63.07
CA PRO A 27 -1.82 42.88 63.31
C PRO A 27 -2.80 41.71 63.71
N THR A 28 -2.26 40.55 64.15
CA THR A 28 -2.91 39.38 64.84
C THR A 28 -3.94 38.54 64.03
N ASP A 29 -4.14 37.22 64.19
CA ASP A 29 -3.41 36.03 64.73
C ASP A 29 -4.10 34.77 64.09
N THR A 30 -3.90 33.46 64.37
CA THR A 30 -3.26 32.69 65.47
C THR A 30 -2.71 31.32 64.94
N SER A 31 -2.70 30.26 65.76
CA SER A 31 -2.32 28.85 65.51
C SER A 31 -3.47 28.00 64.89
N ASP A 32 -3.39 26.70 64.56
CA ASP A 32 -2.54 25.56 64.98
C ASP A 32 -2.28 24.52 63.84
N ALA A 33 -1.31 23.62 64.07
CA ALA A 33 -1.14 22.36 63.35
C ALA A 33 -0.85 21.22 64.35
N PRO A 34 -1.20 19.95 64.05
CA PRO A 34 -0.16 18.91 64.10
C PRO A 34 -0.32 17.72 63.13
N GLU A 35 0.83 17.17 62.69
CA GLU A 35 1.05 15.75 62.34
C GLU A 35 1.37 14.96 63.66
N PRO A 36 1.53 13.60 63.74
CA PRO A 36 1.88 12.63 62.68
C PRO A 36 1.29 11.19 62.82
N ASP A 37 1.96 10.25 62.14
CA ASP A 37 2.22 8.84 62.53
C ASP A 37 1.31 7.63 62.11
N THR A 38 1.89 6.88 61.16
CA THR A 38 2.09 5.41 61.10
C THR A 38 0.94 4.39 61.07
N ALA A 39 0.98 3.59 59.99
CA ALA A 39 0.88 2.14 59.93
C ALA A 39 -0.40 1.39 60.38
N GLU A 40 -1.00 0.66 59.43
CA GLU A 40 -1.12 -0.81 59.53
C GLU A 40 -1.29 -1.45 58.13
N ALA A 41 -1.16 -2.77 58.03
CA ALA A 41 -1.26 -3.52 56.78
C ALA A 41 -2.22 -4.71 56.91
N THR A 42 -3.25 -4.76 56.06
CA THR A 42 -4.28 -5.81 56.10
C THR A 42 -4.44 -6.45 54.73
N GLU A 43 -4.11 -7.74 54.65
CA GLU A 43 -4.27 -8.56 53.44
C GLU A 43 -5.71 -9.11 53.35
N GLN A 44 -6.44 -8.79 52.28
CA GLN A 44 -7.72 -9.46 51.96
C GLN A 44 -7.82 -9.79 50.47
N ALA A 45 -7.71 -11.09 50.17
CA ALA A 45 -7.94 -11.63 48.84
C ALA A 45 -9.43 -11.93 48.61
N ILE A 46 -10.07 -11.21 47.69
CA ILE A 46 -11.42 -11.55 47.18
C ILE A 46 -11.38 -11.60 45.65
N GLY A 47 -11.86 -12.72 45.08
CA GLY A 47 -11.72 -13.04 43.67
C GLY A 47 -12.59 -12.19 42.74
N GLY A 48 -11.99 -11.17 42.12
CA GLY A 48 -12.63 -10.37 41.07
C GLY A 48 -12.82 -11.16 39.77
N LYS A 49 -14.07 -11.51 39.42
CA LYS A 49 -14.42 -11.92 38.04
C LYS A 49 -13.98 -10.82 37.07
N SER A 50 -13.18 -11.16 36.06
CA SER A 50 -12.63 -10.19 35.12
C SER A 50 -13.72 -9.54 34.27
N ALA A 51 -14.20 -8.37 34.68
CA ALA A 51 -15.14 -7.58 33.89
C ALA A 51 -14.53 -7.24 32.51
N PRO A 52 -15.29 -7.36 31.40
CA PRO A 52 -14.78 -7.01 30.09
C PRO A 52 -14.57 -5.49 30.01
N MET A 53 -13.32 -5.02 30.07
CA MET A 53 -13.00 -3.59 29.91
C MET A 53 -13.70 -3.01 28.67
N PRO A 54 -14.35 -1.84 28.79
CA PRO A 54 -15.16 -1.28 27.71
C PRO A 54 -14.31 -0.98 26.48
N LEU A 55 -14.78 -1.41 25.31
CA LEU A 55 -14.18 -1.01 24.04
C LEU A 55 -14.45 0.49 23.80
N ARG A 56 -13.42 1.24 23.40
CA ARG A 56 -13.54 2.68 23.14
C ARG A 56 -14.59 2.99 22.07
N CYS A 57 -15.55 3.83 22.45
CA CYS A 57 -16.68 4.27 21.62
C CYS A 57 -16.27 4.76 20.22
N GLY A 58 -15.13 5.47 20.12
CA GLY A 58 -14.63 6.07 18.87
C GLY A 58 -14.25 5.09 17.74
N CYS A 59 -14.18 3.78 18.00
CA CYS A 59 -14.04 2.76 16.95
C CYS A 59 -15.40 2.45 16.30
N TYR A 60 -16.44 2.24 17.11
CA TYR A 60 -17.80 1.98 16.64
C TYR A 60 -18.43 3.19 15.94
N PHE A 61 -18.15 4.40 16.41
CA PHE A 61 -18.59 5.64 15.74
C PHE A 61 -18.12 5.70 14.28
N SER A 62 -16.85 5.38 14.02
CA SER A 62 -16.28 5.42 12.66
C SER A 62 -16.90 4.35 11.76
N LEU A 63 -17.12 3.14 12.30
CA LEU A 63 -17.87 2.09 11.58
C LEU A 63 -19.30 2.52 11.26
N ALA A 64 -19.99 3.20 12.19
CA ALA A 64 -21.34 3.71 11.98
C ALA A 64 -21.39 4.82 10.90
N CYS A 65 -20.38 5.71 10.85
CA CYS A 65 -20.24 6.68 9.76
C CYS A 65 -20.02 6.00 8.39
N SER A 66 -19.22 4.93 8.35
CA SER A 66 -18.98 4.15 7.12
C SER A 66 -20.25 3.44 6.66
N ILE A 67 -20.93 2.72 7.54
CA ILE A 67 -22.20 2.04 7.20
C ILE A 67 -23.27 3.07 6.80
N GLY A 68 -23.44 4.14 7.57
CA GLY A 68 -24.43 5.18 7.30
C GLY A 68 -24.22 5.91 5.98
N SER A 69 -22.97 6.26 5.63
CA SER A 69 -22.68 6.90 4.33
C SER A 69 -22.92 5.98 3.14
N MET A 70 -22.62 4.68 3.26
CA MET A 70 -22.99 3.67 2.26
C MET A 70 -24.51 3.49 2.15
N SER A 71 -25.23 3.39 3.27
CA SER A 71 -26.69 3.26 3.29
C SER A 71 -27.39 4.48 2.66
N LEU A 72 -26.90 5.70 2.92
CA LEU A 72 -27.40 6.92 2.29
C LEU A 72 -27.11 6.96 0.79
N ALA A 73 -25.96 6.46 0.35
CA ALA A 73 -25.63 6.37 -1.08
C ALA A 73 -26.58 5.39 -1.79
N CYS A 74 -26.75 4.18 -1.27
CA CYS A 74 -27.71 3.21 -1.79
C CYS A 74 -29.16 3.73 -1.76
N GLY A 75 -29.57 4.39 -0.68
CA GLY A 75 -30.91 5.00 -0.58
C GLY A 75 -31.15 6.12 -1.59
N SER A 76 -30.15 6.97 -1.85
CA SER A 76 -30.22 8.01 -2.89
C SER A 76 -30.39 7.42 -4.29
N LEU A 77 -29.79 6.25 -4.54
CA LEU A 77 -29.92 5.52 -5.81
C LEU A 77 -31.23 4.76 -5.96
N TRP A 78 -31.82 4.25 -4.87
CA TRP A 78 -33.14 3.59 -4.90
C TRP A 78 -34.28 4.53 -5.30
N GLN A 79 -34.09 5.85 -5.17
CA GLN A 79 -35.05 6.87 -5.61
C GLN A 79 -35.07 7.11 -7.12
N ILE A 80 -34.25 6.42 -7.92
CA ILE A 80 -34.15 6.62 -9.37
C ILE A 80 -35.04 5.59 -10.07
N PRO A 81 -36.15 5.99 -10.74
CA PRO A 81 -37.14 5.05 -11.24
C PRO A 81 -36.71 4.29 -12.51
N ASN A 82 -35.96 4.91 -13.43
CA ASN A 82 -35.51 4.23 -14.65
C ASN A 82 -34.02 3.91 -14.62
N THR A 83 -33.67 2.69 -15.03
CA THR A 83 -32.27 2.24 -15.10
C THR A 83 -31.41 3.00 -16.11
N THR A 84 -32.03 3.73 -17.04
CA THR A 84 -31.38 4.54 -18.09
C THR A 84 -31.17 6.01 -17.70
N ASP A 85 -31.72 6.46 -16.56
CA ASP A 85 -31.66 7.87 -16.15
C ASP A 85 -30.22 8.32 -15.83
N ARG A 86 -29.93 9.60 -16.12
CA ARG A 86 -28.61 10.21 -15.88
C ARG A 86 -28.50 10.72 -14.44
N ILE A 87 -27.32 10.59 -13.84
CA ILE A 87 -27.03 11.21 -12.54
C ILE A 87 -26.87 12.72 -12.72
N THR A 88 -27.68 13.51 -12.01
CA THR A 88 -27.53 14.98 -12.00
C THR A 88 -26.26 15.38 -11.25
N LEU A 89 -25.64 16.50 -11.64
CA LEU A 89 -24.40 16.98 -11.01
C LEU A 89 -24.52 17.11 -9.48
N GLN A 90 -25.66 17.58 -8.98
CA GLN A 90 -25.95 17.68 -7.56
C GLN A 90 -25.97 16.29 -6.87
N ARG A 91 -26.63 15.29 -7.46
CA ARG A 91 -26.60 13.90 -6.95
C ARG A 91 -25.20 13.30 -7.05
N GLY A 92 -24.44 13.61 -8.10
CA GLY A 92 -23.05 13.20 -8.26
C GLY A 92 -22.13 13.74 -7.16
N LEU A 93 -22.14 15.04 -6.91
CA LEU A 93 -21.37 15.69 -5.83
C LEU A 93 -21.77 15.18 -4.43
N PHE A 94 -23.05 14.84 -4.23
CA PHE A 94 -23.52 14.19 -3.01
C PHE A 94 -22.95 12.77 -2.87
N LEU A 95 -22.96 11.96 -3.94
CA LEU A 95 -22.35 10.63 -3.95
C LEU A 95 -20.83 10.66 -3.73
N THR A 96 -20.11 11.65 -4.28
CA THR A 96 -18.67 11.85 -3.99
C THR A 96 -18.44 12.25 -2.53
N SER A 97 -19.28 13.13 -1.97
CA SER A 97 -19.22 13.49 -0.55
C SER A 97 -19.44 12.29 0.36
N LEU A 98 -20.43 11.45 0.07
CA LEU A 98 -20.69 10.20 0.79
C LEU A 98 -19.55 9.19 0.61
N GLY A 99 -18.98 9.07 -0.59
CA GLY A 99 -17.80 8.24 -0.86
C GLY A 99 -16.59 8.68 -0.04
N PHE A 100 -16.33 9.99 0.08
CA PHE A 100 -15.22 10.50 0.88
C PHE A 100 -15.40 10.18 2.36
N ILE A 101 -16.60 10.40 2.91
CA ILE A 101 -16.95 9.98 4.27
C ILE A 101 -16.76 8.47 4.43
N TYR A 102 -17.22 7.67 3.46
CA TYR A 102 -17.12 6.21 3.49
C TYR A 102 -15.69 5.71 3.58
N PHE A 103 -14.80 6.11 2.64
CA PHE A 103 -13.43 5.59 2.60
C PHE A 103 -12.56 6.10 3.75
N VAL A 104 -12.74 7.36 4.17
CA VAL A 104 -12.01 7.91 5.33
C VAL A 104 -12.42 7.22 6.64
N SER A 105 -13.74 7.07 6.89
CA SER A 105 -14.23 6.42 8.11
C SER A 105 -13.97 4.91 8.13
N LEU A 106 -14.05 4.21 6.99
CA LEU A 106 -13.67 2.81 6.88
C LEU A 106 -12.18 2.61 7.24
N THR A 107 -11.31 3.52 6.80
CA THR A 107 -9.86 3.45 7.09
C THR A 107 -9.56 3.76 8.54
N ASP A 108 -10.19 4.79 9.10
CA ASP A 108 -10.07 5.16 10.52
C ASP A 108 -10.59 4.04 11.43
N PHE A 109 -11.72 3.40 11.08
CA PHE A 109 -12.20 2.19 11.73
C PHE A 109 -11.16 1.07 11.67
N CYS A 110 -10.65 0.70 10.49
CA CYS A 110 -9.66 -0.37 10.34
C CYS A 110 -8.35 -0.09 11.12
N ASN A 111 -7.89 1.17 11.13
CA ASN A 111 -6.72 1.59 11.89
C ASN A 111 -6.94 1.46 13.39
N LYS A 112 -8.05 2.02 13.92
CA LYS A 112 -8.43 1.90 15.34
C LYS A 112 -8.65 0.44 15.74
N TYR A 113 -9.23 -0.36 14.86
CA TYR A 113 -9.45 -1.79 15.10
C TYR A 113 -8.12 -2.54 15.32
N LEU A 114 -7.13 -2.34 14.44
CA LEU A 114 -5.84 -3.02 14.53
C LEU A 114 -4.89 -2.43 15.59
N LEU A 115 -5.00 -1.14 15.94
CA LEU A 115 -4.11 -0.47 16.89
C LEU A 115 -4.65 -0.42 18.33
N GLU A 116 -5.94 -0.11 18.52
CA GLU A 116 -6.52 0.13 19.87
C GLU A 116 -7.22 -1.10 20.47
N THR A 117 -7.70 -2.06 19.67
CA THR A 117 -8.44 -3.21 20.23
C THR A 117 -7.51 -4.32 20.71
N LYS A 118 -7.94 -5.05 21.76
CA LYS A 118 -7.22 -6.24 22.27
C LYS A 118 -6.94 -7.28 21.18
N ARG A 119 -7.87 -7.48 20.24
CA ARG A 119 -7.69 -8.39 19.08
C ARG A 119 -6.65 -7.85 18.08
N GLY A 120 -6.70 -6.55 17.80
CA GLY A 120 -5.71 -5.86 16.97
C GLY A 120 -4.29 -5.97 17.54
N GLN A 121 -4.13 -5.72 18.84
CA GLN A 121 -2.86 -5.84 19.54
C GLN A 121 -2.34 -7.29 19.58
N GLN A 122 -3.21 -8.28 19.82
CA GLN A 122 -2.85 -9.71 19.71
C GLN A 122 -2.38 -10.06 18.29
N PHE A 123 -3.07 -9.59 17.25
CA PHE A 123 -2.69 -9.78 15.85
C PHE A 123 -1.33 -9.11 15.53
N ARG A 124 -1.17 -7.84 15.93
CA ARG A 124 0.07 -7.05 15.76
C ARG A 124 1.27 -7.75 16.40
N ASN A 125 1.11 -8.25 17.62
CA ASN A 125 2.17 -8.95 18.35
C ASN A 125 2.47 -10.31 17.73
N LYS A 126 1.45 -11.08 17.33
CA LYS A 126 1.60 -12.38 16.67
C LYS A 126 2.43 -12.32 15.38
N TYR A 127 2.22 -11.29 14.56
CA TYR A 127 2.91 -11.11 13.27
C TYR A 127 4.05 -10.08 13.31
N ARG A 128 4.45 -9.61 14.51
CA ARG A 128 5.53 -8.62 14.73
C ARG A 128 5.43 -7.41 13.78
N LEU A 129 4.26 -6.76 13.79
CA LEU A 129 3.93 -5.69 12.83
C LEU A 129 4.31 -4.30 13.37
N MET A 130 5.02 -3.53 12.55
CA MET A 130 5.31 -2.12 12.75
C MET A 130 4.06 -1.24 12.50
N ILE A 131 4.17 0.08 12.71
CA ILE A 131 3.04 1.00 12.48
C ILE A 131 2.78 1.13 10.98
N SER A 132 3.83 1.24 10.16
CA SER A 132 3.73 1.19 8.70
C SER A 132 3.14 -0.12 8.17
N ASP A 133 3.52 -1.28 8.74
CA ASP A 133 2.93 -2.59 8.38
C ASP A 133 1.40 -2.59 8.57
N VAL A 134 0.92 -2.05 9.70
CA VAL A 134 -0.52 -1.99 9.99
C VAL A 134 -1.25 -1.05 9.01
N LEU A 135 -0.68 0.12 8.74
CA LEU A 135 -1.25 1.09 7.79
C LEU A 135 -1.26 0.57 6.33
N GLU A 136 -0.26 -0.22 5.95
CA GLU A 136 -0.26 -0.92 4.67
C GLU A 136 -1.38 -1.97 4.61
N ILE A 137 -1.55 -2.77 5.67
CA ILE A 137 -2.62 -3.78 5.73
C ILE A 137 -4.01 -3.11 5.63
N THR A 138 -4.26 -1.99 6.31
CA THR A 138 -5.56 -1.30 6.23
C THR A 138 -5.80 -0.65 4.88
N ASN A 139 -4.78 -0.01 4.26
CA ASN A 139 -4.84 0.46 2.87
C ASN A 139 -5.26 -0.67 1.91
N LYS A 140 -4.60 -1.83 1.98
CA LYS A 140 -4.88 -2.97 1.08
C LYS A 140 -6.26 -3.59 1.31
N ILE A 141 -6.77 -3.56 2.55
CA ILE A 141 -8.16 -3.96 2.85
C ILE A 141 -9.16 -2.99 2.19
N VAL A 142 -8.98 -1.69 2.34
CA VAL A 142 -9.87 -0.66 1.76
C VAL A 142 -9.84 -0.72 0.23
N SER A 143 -8.66 -0.91 -0.36
CA SER A 143 -8.47 -1.16 -1.79
C SER A 143 -9.21 -2.40 -2.28
N ALA A 144 -9.11 -3.54 -1.57
CA ALA A 144 -9.84 -4.76 -1.93
C ALA A 144 -11.37 -4.59 -1.85
N ILE A 145 -11.87 -3.78 -0.91
CA ILE A 145 -13.30 -3.46 -0.76
C ILE A 145 -13.77 -2.58 -1.94
N GLN A 146 -13.04 -1.52 -2.28
CA GLN A 146 -13.35 -0.69 -3.45
C GLN A 146 -13.35 -1.52 -4.75
N ALA A 147 -12.34 -2.36 -4.95
CA ALA A 147 -12.23 -3.21 -6.12
C ALA A 147 -13.41 -4.19 -6.24
N SER A 148 -13.88 -4.72 -5.11
CA SER A 148 -15.06 -5.59 -5.04
C SER A 148 -16.35 -4.88 -5.43
N PHE A 149 -16.53 -3.61 -5.02
CA PHE A 149 -17.67 -2.80 -5.46
C PHE A 149 -17.60 -2.45 -6.95
N SER A 150 -16.41 -2.08 -7.45
CA SER A 150 -16.18 -1.82 -8.87
C SER A 150 -16.57 -3.04 -9.71
N PHE A 151 -16.04 -4.22 -9.37
CA PHE A 151 -16.37 -5.48 -10.03
C PHE A 151 -17.87 -5.81 -9.97
N LEU A 152 -18.53 -5.61 -8.83
CA LEU A 152 -19.97 -5.85 -8.68
C LEU A 152 -20.82 -4.92 -9.57
N VAL A 153 -20.50 -3.63 -9.62
CA VAL A 153 -21.16 -2.68 -10.53
C VAL A 153 -20.89 -3.04 -11.99
N GLY A 154 -19.65 -3.40 -12.32
CA GLY A 154 -19.27 -3.91 -13.63
C GLY A 154 -20.10 -5.13 -14.06
N LEU A 155 -20.25 -6.14 -13.20
CA LEU A 155 -21.09 -7.31 -13.46
C LEU A 155 -22.58 -6.95 -13.67
N ILE A 156 -23.14 -6.11 -12.80
CA ILE A 156 -24.56 -5.69 -12.88
C ILE A 156 -24.83 -4.96 -14.20
N VAL A 157 -23.99 -3.97 -14.53
CA VAL A 157 -24.12 -3.18 -15.77
C VAL A 157 -23.86 -4.06 -16.98
N CYS A 158 -22.84 -4.93 -16.97
CA CYS A 158 -22.55 -5.84 -18.07
C CYS A 158 -23.77 -6.72 -18.40
N LYS A 159 -24.38 -7.35 -17.38
CA LYS A 159 -25.55 -8.22 -17.55
C LYS A 159 -26.80 -7.47 -18.04
N SER A 160 -27.04 -6.25 -17.57
CA SER A 160 -28.24 -5.45 -17.92
C SER A 160 -28.13 -4.64 -19.21
N THR A 161 -26.90 -4.36 -19.66
CA THR A 161 -26.59 -3.41 -20.74
C THR A 161 -26.10 -4.11 -22.00
N CYS A 162 -25.14 -5.03 -21.88
CA CYS A 162 -24.54 -5.73 -23.03
C CYS A 162 -25.51 -6.72 -23.73
N SER A 163 -26.65 -7.01 -23.11
CA SER A 163 -27.78 -7.78 -23.63
C SER A 163 -28.77 -6.95 -24.45
N LYS A 164 -28.76 -5.61 -24.32
CA LYS A 164 -29.64 -4.69 -25.05
C LYS A 164 -28.92 -4.06 -26.26
N SER A 165 -27.73 -3.49 -26.03
CA SER A 165 -26.85 -2.99 -27.08
C SER A 165 -25.44 -2.84 -26.53
N PHE A 166 -24.44 -3.39 -27.24
CA PHE A 166 -23.04 -3.28 -26.84
C PHE A 166 -22.51 -1.83 -26.92
N VAL A 167 -23.01 -1.05 -27.89
CA VAL A 167 -22.52 0.31 -28.18
C VAL A 167 -23.42 1.40 -27.57
N TYR A 168 -24.75 1.24 -27.57
CA TYR A 168 -25.66 2.37 -27.30
C TYR A 168 -26.36 2.32 -25.92
N ALA A 169 -26.41 1.16 -25.26
CA ALA A 169 -27.13 1.07 -23.99
C ALA A 169 -26.36 1.75 -22.84
N SER A 170 -27.11 2.45 -21.97
CA SER A 170 -26.64 3.12 -20.77
C SER A 170 -27.19 2.44 -19.50
N HIS A 171 -26.58 2.74 -18.36
CA HIS A 171 -27.07 2.33 -17.05
C HIS A 171 -26.63 3.31 -15.96
N PHE A 172 -27.56 3.83 -15.17
CA PHE A 172 -27.33 4.86 -14.15
C PHE A 172 -26.25 4.48 -13.12
N LEU A 173 -26.20 3.19 -12.74
CA LEU A 173 -25.27 2.65 -11.73
C LEU A 173 -23.79 2.87 -12.11
N MET A 174 -23.48 2.94 -13.41
CA MET A 174 -22.14 3.23 -13.94
C MET A 174 -21.71 4.66 -13.57
N GLU A 175 -22.56 5.65 -13.81
CA GLU A 175 -22.34 7.05 -13.42
C GLU A 175 -22.31 7.21 -11.90
N ALA A 176 -23.26 6.57 -11.21
CA ALA A 176 -23.38 6.64 -9.76
C ALA A 176 -22.12 6.13 -9.03
N TYR A 177 -21.62 4.97 -9.45
CA TYR A 177 -20.37 4.43 -8.91
C TYR A 177 -19.15 5.20 -9.39
N GLY A 178 -19.17 5.81 -10.59
CA GLY A 178 -18.16 6.77 -11.00
C GLY A 178 -18.02 7.90 -9.98
N TRP A 179 -19.10 8.62 -9.68
CA TRP A 179 -19.12 9.71 -8.70
C TRP A 179 -18.71 9.27 -7.29
N PHE A 180 -19.22 8.14 -6.81
CA PHE A 180 -18.85 7.58 -5.49
C PHE A 180 -17.37 7.13 -5.45
N GLY A 181 -16.91 6.45 -6.50
CA GLY A 181 -15.57 5.88 -6.64
C GLY A 181 -14.47 6.91 -6.85
N THR A 182 -14.76 8.08 -7.43
CA THR A 182 -13.77 9.18 -7.54
C THR A 182 -13.21 9.59 -6.17
N ALA A 183 -14.02 9.53 -5.11
CA ALA A 183 -13.54 9.79 -3.75
C ALA A 183 -12.52 8.76 -3.24
N TYR A 184 -12.56 7.51 -3.70
CA TYR A 184 -11.54 6.51 -3.37
C TYR A 184 -10.16 6.94 -3.89
N PHE A 185 -10.04 7.38 -5.15
CA PHE A 185 -8.74 7.70 -5.73
C PHE A 185 -8.04 8.85 -4.99
N MET A 186 -8.80 9.85 -4.53
CA MET A 186 -8.30 10.94 -3.70
C MET A 186 -7.88 10.48 -2.30
N TYR A 187 -8.67 9.60 -1.68
CA TYR A 187 -8.31 8.94 -0.43
C TYR A 187 -7.04 8.08 -0.57
N ASP A 188 -6.92 7.31 -1.65
CA ASP A 188 -5.88 6.29 -1.78
C ASP A 188 -4.51 6.95 -1.96
N ILE A 189 -4.44 7.99 -2.80
CA ILE A 189 -3.26 8.88 -2.94
C ILE A 189 -2.77 9.38 -1.57
N TRP A 190 -3.68 9.86 -0.72
CA TRP A 190 -3.33 10.32 0.63
C TRP A 190 -2.89 9.16 1.54
N SER A 191 -3.56 8.01 1.47
CA SER A 191 -3.25 6.86 2.32
C SER A 191 -1.91 6.21 1.96
N MET A 192 -1.58 6.08 0.67
CA MET A 192 -0.28 5.60 0.18
C MET A 192 0.85 6.55 0.61
N TYR A 193 0.64 7.87 0.52
CA TYR A 193 1.57 8.86 1.07
C TYR A 193 1.80 8.69 2.57
N LYS A 194 0.74 8.44 3.35
CA LYS A 194 0.82 8.20 4.80
C LYS A 194 1.55 6.91 5.12
N VAL A 195 1.34 5.83 4.36
CA VAL A 195 2.07 4.56 4.46
C VAL A 195 3.55 4.76 4.15
N HIS A 196 3.90 5.38 3.00
CA HIS A 196 5.28 5.68 2.61
C HIS A 196 6.01 6.51 3.68
N THR A 197 5.38 7.59 4.17
CA THR A 197 5.92 8.44 5.24
C THR A 197 6.19 7.66 6.52
N GLN A 198 5.34 6.70 6.89
CA GLN A 198 5.56 5.85 8.08
C GLN A 198 6.61 4.76 7.83
N LYS A 199 6.73 4.21 6.61
CA LYS A 199 7.83 3.30 6.23
C LYS A 199 9.20 3.98 6.36
N ILE A 200 9.30 5.27 6.02
CA ILE A 200 10.48 6.09 6.28
C ILE A 200 10.75 6.24 7.78
N ALA A 201 9.73 6.59 8.57
CA ALA A 201 9.86 6.81 10.01
C ALA A 201 10.30 5.55 10.76
N ASP A 202 9.66 4.40 10.48
CA ASP A 202 10.00 3.10 11.07
C ASP A 202 11.44 2.68 10.71
N LYS A 203 11.87 2.84 9.44
CA LYS A 203 13.27 2.60 9.05
C LYS A 203 14.25 3.52 9.79
N LEU A 204 13.97 4.82 9.87
CA LEU A 204 14.83 5.78 10.55
C LEU A 204 14.95 5.49 12.06
N HIS A 205 13.87 5.02 12.69
CA HIS A 205 13.86 4.57 14.07
C HIS A 205 14.75 3.33 14.27
N LEU A 206 14.64 2.32 13.39
CA LEU A 206 15.48 1.12 13.45
C LEU A 206 16.97 1.41 13.19
N LEU A 207 17.30 2.35 12.29
CA LEU A 207 18.69 2.80 12.09
C LEU A 207 19.28 3.48 13.34
N ARG A 208 18.49 4.30 14.05
CA ARG A 208 18.92 4.94 15.31
C ARG A 208 19.19 3.92 16.42
N LEU A 209 18.34 2.90 16.55
CA LEU A 209 18.57 1.77 17.47
C LEU A 209 19.83 0.97 17.09
N SER A 210 20.04 0.72 15.79
CA SER A 210 21.22 -0.01 15.30
C SER A 210 22.54 0.72 15.56
N ASN A 211 22.54 2.04 15.61
CA ASN A 211 23.74 2.86 15.84
C ASN A 211 24.01 3.12 17.34
N SER A 212 23.17 2.63 18.25
CA SER A 212 23.25 2.93 19.70
C SER A 212 23.38 1.69 20.60
N GLN A 213 23.35 0.47 20.05
CA GLN A 213 23.52 -0.78 20.78
C GLN A 213 24.28 -1.83 19.95
N PRO A 214 25.28 -2.54 20.53
CA PRO A 214 25.66 -3.85 20.02
C PRO A 214 24.49 -4.82 20.26
N PHE A 215 23.96 -5.46 19.22
CA PHE A 215 22.76 -6.31 19.30
C PHE A 215 22.97 -7.59 20.14
N THR A 216 22.85 -7.48 21.47
CA THR A 216 22.78 -8.63 22.40
C THR A 216 21.42 -9.34 22.35
N ASN A 217 20.37 -8.66 21.87
CA ASN A 217 18.99 -9.12 21.97
C ASN A 217 18.42 -9.52 20.59
N GLY A 218 18.28 -10.84 20.36
CA GLY A 218 17.78 -11.40 19.09
C GLY A 218 16.39 -10.90 18.67
N HIS A 219 15.59 -10.42 19.62
CA HIS A 219 14.26 -9.87 19.34
C HIS A 219 14.30 -8.55 18.55
N ALA A 220 15.37 -7.75 18.69
CA ALA A 220 15.56 -6.52 17.90
C ALA A 220 16.19 -6.82 16.53
N ARG A 221 17.09 -7.81 16.46
CA ARG A 221 17.72 -8.28 15.21
C ARG A 221 16.67 -8.76 14.19
N SER A 222 15.65 -9.49 14.64
CA SER A 222 14.51 -9.91 13.79
C SER A 222 13.74 -8.75 13.13
N TYR A 223 13.68 -7.55 13.75
CA TYR A 223 13.09 -6.37 13.13
C TYR A 223 14.07 -5.66 12.18
N TYR A 224 15.36 -5.62 12.53
CA TYR A 224 16.41 -5.10 11.66
C TYR A 224 16.48 -5.88 10.35
N ASP A 225 16.52 -7.22 10.42
CA ASP A 225 16.55 -8.10 9.25
C ASP A 225 15.30 -7.90 8.36
N LYS A 226 14.09 -7.74 8.93
CA LYS A 226 12.86 -7.41 8.19
C LYS A 226 12.96 -6.06 7.44
N ALA A 227 13.60 -5.05 8.04
CA ALA A 227 13.68 -3.68 7.49
C ALA A 227 14.88 -3.42 6.56
N ALA A 228 15.98 -4.16 6.75
CA ALA A 228 17.22 -4.07 5.97
C ALA A 228 17.22 -4.95 4.70
N GLY A 229 16.14 -5.69 4.43
CA GLY A 229 16.08 -6.67 3.34
C GLY A 229 16.82 -7.97 3.64
N GLY A 230 17.04 -8.26 4.92
CA GLY A 230 17.82 -9.38 5.44
C GLY A 230 17.05 -10.70 5.53
N ASP A 231 16.68 -11.27 4.39
CA ASP A 231 16.79 -12.73 4.25
C ASP A 231 17.67 -13.06 3.05
N ARG A 232 18.76 -13.78 3.30
CA ARG A 232 19.69 -14.25 2.26
C ARG A 232 19.16 -15.48 1.51
N SER A 233 17.97 -15.97 1.84
CA SER A 233 17.27 -17.09 1.18
C SER A 233 16.13 -16.62 0.26
N ILE A 234 16.49 -16.17 -0.96
CA ILE A 234 15.66 -16.19 -2.18
C ILE A 234 14.21 -15.62 -2.05
N GLY A 235 14.02 -14.51 -1.33
CA GLY A 235 12.75 -13.78 -1.24
C GLY A 235 12.54 -12.69 -2.31
N ASN A 236 12.93 -12.95 -3.56
CA ASN A 236 13.26 -11.93 -4.59
C ASN A 236 12.09 -11.01 -5.01
N ASN A 237 12.01 -9.82 -4.41
CA ASN A 237 11.13 -8.73 -4.85
C ASN A 237 11.62 -8.18 -6.22
N ASN A 238 10.71 -7.78 -7.13
CA ASN A 238 11.10 -7.10 -8.39
C ASN A 238 11.37 -5.59 -8.17
N GLY A 239 12.17 -5.27 -7.16
CA GLY A 239 12.73 -3.95 -6.94
C GLY A 239 14.22 -4.05 -6.72
N SER A 240 14.96 -2.99 -7.00
CA SER A 240 16.41 -2.99 -6.78
C SER A 240 16.68 -3.30 -5.31
N THR A 241 17.65 -4.18 -5.01
CA THR A 241 18.10 -4.35 -3.63
C THR A 241 18.78 -3.06 -3.17
N PRO A 242 18.44 -2.50 -1.99
CA PRO A 242 19.13 -1.34 -1.43
C PRO A 242 20.65 -1.53 -1.49
N GLY A 243 21.34 -0.67 -2.24
CA GLY A 243 22.81 -0.66 -2.30
C GLY A 243 23.40 -0.07 -1.03
N THR A 244 22.63 0.77 -0.32
CA THR A 244 23.04 1.43 0.92
C THR A 244 21.93 1.39 1.99
N PRO A 245 22.27 1.59 3.29
CA PRO A 245 21.28 1.72 4.37
C PRO A 245 20.30 2.91 4.22
N HIS A 246 20.53 3.82 3.27
CA HIS A 246 19.76 5.05 3.07
C HIS A 246 18.71 4.95 1.95
N GLU A 247 18.45 3.76 1.42
CA GLU A 247 17.50 3.53 0.33
C GLU A 247 16.18 2.89 0.79
N ILE A 248 15.08 3.36 0.21
CA ILE A 248 13.74 2.79 0.35
C ILE A 248 13.21 2.46 -1.03
N CYS A 249 13.05 1.17 -1.29
CA CYS A 249 12.57 0.68 -2.58
C CYS A 249 11.07 0.39 -2.46
N ASP A 250 10.25 1.12 -3.22
CA ASP A 250 8.80 1.03 -3.14
C ASP A 250 8.24 -0.02 -4.12
N TYR A 251 6.91 -0.11 -4.22
CA TYR A 251 6.17 -1.19 -4.88
C TYR A 251 6.42 -1.32 -6.40
N ASP A 252 6.94 -0.28 -7.05
CA ASP A 252 7.33 -0.25 -8.47
C ASP A 252 8.79 -0.67 -8.72
N GLY A 253 9.58 -0.82 -7.66
CA GLY A 253 10.99 -1.20 -7.69
C GLY A 253 11.99 -0.06 -7.73
N ALA A 254 11.53 1.20 -7.77
CA ALA A 254 12.39 2.38 -7.67
C ALA A 254 12.91 2.54 -6.23
N CYS A 255 14.22 2.74 -6.07
CA CYS A 255 14.85 2.99 -4.78
C CYS A 255 15.08 4.49 -4.56
N VAL A 256 14.40 5.03 -3.56
CA VAL A 256 14.38 6.44 -3.22
C VAL A 256 15.31 6.70 -2.03
N GLN A 257 16.18 7.70 -2.17
CA GLN A 257 17.13 8.14 -1.12
C GLN A 257 16.39 8.82 0.04
N ILE A 258 16.71 8.46 1.28
CA ILE A 258 16.17 9.11 2.49
C ILE A 258 16.74 10.54 2.61
N PRO A 259 15.89 11.60 2.61
CA PRO A 259 16.33 12.96 2.87
C PRO A 259 16.86 13.11 4.29
N LYS A 260 17.95 13.88 4.44
CA LYS A 260 18.66 14.06 5.73
C LYS A 260 17.78 14.71 6.81
N ASP A 261 16.76 15.45 6.39
CA ASP A 261 15.93 16.33 7.23
C ASP A 261 14.68 15.63 7.82
N GLY A 262 14.49 14.34 7.54
CA GLY A 262 13.47 13.49 8.16
C GLY A 262 12.00 13.79 7.79
N ARG A 263 11.74 14.83 6.98
CA ARG A 263 10.41 15.19 6.47
C ARG A 263 10.37 15.01 4.94
N TRP A 264 9.30 14.36 4.48
CA TRP A 264 8.92 14.31 3.06
C TRP A 264 7.69 15.17 2.87
N ASP A 265 7.78 16.18 2.00
CA ASP A 265 6.61 16.94 1.60
C ASP A 265 5.76 16.15 0.59
N PHE A 266 4.43 16.29 0.69
CA PHE A 266 3.47 15.59 -0.18
C PHE A 266 3.76 15.78 -1.67
N LEU A 267 4.11 17.02 -2.08
CA LEU A 267 4.46 17.34 -3.47
C LEU A 267 5.70 16.55 -3.95
N LYS A 268 6.67 16.30 -3.07
CA LYS A 268 7.87 15.53 -3.40
C LYS A 268 7.53 14.06 -3.61
N TYR A 269 6.66 13.48 -2.77
CA TYR A 269 6.15 12.12 -2.93
C TYR A 269 5.34 11.92 -4.22
N VAL A 270 4.51 12.91 -4.56
CA VAL A 270 3.73 12.96 -5.82
C VAL A 270 4.65 12.93 -7.05
N LEU A 271 5.76 13.67 -7.01
CA LEU A 271 6.73 13.74 -8.12
C LEU A 271 7.65 12.52 -8.22
N THR A 272 7.95 11.81 -7.12
CA THR A 272 8.81 10.61 -7.17
C THR A 272 8.11 9.35 -7.65
N HIS A 273 6.77 9.28 -7.62
CA HIS A 273 6.01 8.08 -8.00
C HIS A 273 5.03 8.33 -9.18
N PRO A 274 5.53 8.84 -10.33
CA PRO A 274 4.69 9.37 -11.40
C PRO A 274 3.78 8.33 -12.05
N VAL A 275 4.23 7.08 -12.21
CA VAL A 275 3.42 6.02 -12.85
C VAL A 275 2.15 5.72 -12.03
N MET A 276 2.30 5.57 -10.72
CA MET A 276 1.17 5.36 -9.81
C MET A 276 0.28 6.60 -9.75
N MET A 277 0.88 7.80 -9.65
CA MET A 277 0.10 9.04 -9.53
C MET A 277 -0.71 9.36 -10.79
N ILE A 278 -0.11 9.23 -11.98
CA ILE A 278 -0.80 9.39 -13.26
C ILE A 278 -1.96 8.40 -13.37
N HIS A 279 -1.77 7.13 -12.99
CA HIS A 279 -2.84 6.12 -13.00
C HIS A 279 -4.04 6.53 -12.14
N HIS A 280 -3.82 6.92 -10.88
CA HIS A 280 -4.92 7.25 -9.95
C HIS A 280 -5.60 8.58 -10.30
N VAL A 281 -4.84 9.60 -10.71
CA VAL A 281 -5.40 10.89 -11.14
C VAL A 281 -6.16 10.73 -12.47
N PHE A 282 -5.61 10.01 -13.45
CA PHE A 282 -6.26 9.80 -14.75
C PHE A 282 -7.57 9.02 -14.62
N ILE A 283 -7.60 7.90 -13.88
CA ILE A 283 -8.83 7.14 -13.67
C ILE A 283 -9.83 7.93 -12.82
N GLY A 284 -9.38 8.56 -11.73
CA GLY A 284 -10.24 9.31 -10.81
C GLY A 284 -10.88 10.56 -11.41
N THR A 285 -10.20 11.23 -12.36
CA THR A 285 -10.67 12.50 -12.98
C THR A 285 -11.13 12.32 -14.43
N PHE A 286 -10.25 11.89 -15.34
CA PHE A 286 -10.59 11.69 -16.74
C PHE A 286 -11.56 10.51 -16.91
N GLY A 287 -11.42 9.43 -16.14
CA GLY A 287 -12.39 8.32 -16.13
C GLY A 287 -13.79 8.77 -15.70
N LEU A 288 -13.91 9.60 -14.65
CA LEU A 288 -15.19 10.20 -14.24
C LEU A 288 -15.77 11.10 -15.34
N LEU A 289 -14.96 12.00 -15.90
CA LEU A 289 -15.38 12.89 -16.98
C LEU A 289 -15.88 12.09 -18.18
N VAL A 290 -15.16 11.05 -18.60
CA VAL A 290 -15.56 10.17 -19.70
C VAL A 290 -16.92 9.51 -19.41
N VAL A 291 -17.11 8.91 -18.23
CA VAL A 291 -18.36 8.21 -17.85
C VAL A 291 -19.56 9.16 -17.74
N THR A 292 -19.36 10.42 -17.38
CA THR A 292 -20.45 11.39 -17.12
C THR A 292 -20.72 12.37 -18.27
N TYR A 293 -19.71 12.68 -19.09
CA TYR A 293 -19.76 13.67 -20.17
C TYR A 293 -19.94 13.05 -21.56
N ILE A 294 -19.46 11.82 -21.82
CA ILE A 294 -19.71 11.13 -23.11
C ILE A 294 -21.14 10.55 -23.11
N ARG A 295 -22.11 11.45 -23.23
CA ARG A 295 -23.55 11.20 -23.07
C ARG A 295 -24.19 10.51 -24.29
N GLY A 296 -23.59 9.43 -24.79
CA GLY A 296 -24.02 8.75 -26.04
C GLY A 296 -24.06 7.22 -26.04
N GLY A 297 -23.43 6.53 -25.08
CA GLY A 297 -23.41 5.06 -25.04
C GLY A 297 -22.15 4.49 -24.40
N GLY A 298 -21.85 3.23 -24.68
CA GLY A 298 -20.61 2.56 -24.29
C GLY A 298 -20.56 2.04 -22.85
N HIS A 299 -21.63 2.15 -22.05
CA HIS A 299 -21.61 1.72 -20.65
C HIS A 299 -21.33 0.20 -20.51
N CYS A 300 -21.68 -0.60 -21.52
CA CYS A 300 -21.24 -1.99 -21.62
C CYS A 300 -19.70 -2.12 -21.69
N ILE A 301 -19.02 -1.33 -22.54
CA ILE A 301 -17.55 -1.31 -22.66
C ILE A 301 -16.92 -0.87 -21.32
N TYR A 302 -17.42 0.21 -20.70
CA TYR A 302 -16.95 0.66 -19.38
C TYR A 302 -17.22 -0.36 -18.25
N SER A 303 -18.26 -1.20 -18.38
CA SER A 303 -18.53 -2.26 -17.39
C SER A 303 -17.46 -3.35 -17.37
N TYR A 304 -16.86 -3.69 -18.52
CA TYR A 304 -15.65 -4.52 -18.57
C TYR A 304 -14.48 -3.81 -17.89
N MET A 305 -14.29 -2.51 -18.11
CA MET A 305 -13.22 -1.75 -17.46
C MET A 305 -13.34 -1.76 -15.92
N PHE A 306 -14.55 -1.76 -15.36
CA PHE A 306 -14.78 -1.96 -13.93
C PHE A 306 -14.51 -3.41 -13.49
N MET A 307 -14.85 -4.39 -14.32
CA MET A 307 -14.54 -5.81 -14.06
C MET A 307 -13.03 -6.14 -14.03
N MET A 308 -12.17 -5.27 -14.58
CA MET A 308 -10.70 -5.39 -14.43
C MET A 308 -10.24 -5.38 -12.96
N GLU A 309 -11.04 -4.82 -12.04
CA GLU A 309 -10.71 -4.78 -10.61
C GLU A 309 -10.87 -6.13 -9.89
N PHE A 310 -11.40 -7.18 -10.53
CA PHE A 310 -11.51 -8.51 -9.92
C PHE A 310 -10.16 -9.12 -9.48
N SER A 311 -9.04 -8.75 -10.13
CA SER A 311 -7.71 -9.22 -9.72
C SER A 311 -7.20 -8.53 -8.45
N THR A 312 -7.68 -7.33 -8.14
CA THR A 312 -7.10 -6.43 -7.12
C THR A 312 -7.25 -6.96 -5.69
N PRO A 313 -8.37 -7.60 -5.27
CA PRO A 313 -8.44 -8.29 -3.99
C PRO A 313 -7.34 -9.34 -3.79
N PHE A 314 -6.95 -10.08 -4.83
CA PHE A 314 -5.88 -11.08 -4.76
C PHE A 314 -4.48 -10.45 -4.71
N VAL A 315 -4.26 -9.32 -5.41
CA VAL A 315 -3.05 -8.50 -5.30
C VAL A 315 -2.90 -7.95 -3.87
N SER A 316 -3.97 -7.37 -3.32
CA SER A 316 -4.02 -6.83 -1.96
C SER A 316 -3.85 -7.92 -0.90
N LEU A 317 -4.47 -9.09 -1.06
CA LEU A 317 -4.25 -10.23 -0.15
C LEU A 317 -2.80 -10.75 -0.22
N ARG A 318 -2.15 -10.73 -1.40
CA ARG A 318 -0.73 -11.08 -1.54
C ARG A 318 0.17 -10.08 -0.82
N SER A 319 -0.18 -8.80 -0.87
CA SER A 319 0.48 -7.72 -0.12
C SER A 319 0.38 -7.96 1.39
N ILE A 320 -0.84 -8.11 1.92
CA ILE A 320 -1.13 -8.35 3.34
C ILE A 320 -0.36 -9.58 3.87
N LEU A 321 -0.42 -10.72 3.16
CA LEU A 321 0.31 -11.93 3.53
C LEU A 321 1.83 -11.75 3.50
N SER A 322 2.36 -10.89 2.62
CA SER A 322 3.79 -10.54 2.58
C SER A 322 4.20 -9.67 3.76
N THR A 323 3.40 -8.65 4.11
CA THR A 323 3.63 -7.76 5.27
C THR A 323 3.57 -8.54 6.60
N MET A 324 2.70 -9.55 6.68
CA MET A 324 2.61 -10.53 7.77
C MET A 324 3.74 -11.58 7.79
N GLY A 325 4.65 -11.58 6.82
CA GLY A 325 5.77 -12.53 6.75
C GLY A 325 5.39 -13.95 6.33
N LEU A 326 4.18 -14.20 5.82
CA LEU A 326 3.68 -15.54 5.49
C LEU A 326 4.03 -15.99 4.05
N LYS A 327 5.20 -15.60 3.52
CA LYS A 327 5.60 -15.90 2.13
C LYS A 327 5.68 -17.41 1.84
N ASP A 328 6.09 -18.21 2.80
CA ASP A 328 6.22 -19.68 2.66
C ASP A 328 4.89 -20.43 2.86
N SER A 329 3.81 -19.72 3.20
CA SER A 329 2.51 -20.35 3.43
C SER A 329 1.88 -20.84 2.13
N ARG A 330 1.20 -22.01 2.18
CA ARG A 330 0.37 -22.50 1.07
C ARG A 330 -0.65 -21.45 0.61
N VAL A 331 -1.17 -20.64 1.53
CA VAL A 331 -2.11 -19.54 1.24
C VAL A 331 -1.47 -18.47 0.35
N TYR A 332 -0.21 -18.07 0.61
CA TYR A 332 0.51 -17.10 -0.23
C TYR A 332 0.80 -17.62 -1.64
N ILE A 333 1.09 -18.92 -1.77
CA ILE A 333 1.31 -19.58 -3.07
C ILE A 333 -0.01 -19.67 -3.84
N VAL A 334 -1.07 -20.22 -3.24
CA VAL A 334 -2.40 -20.36 -3.88
C VAL A 334 -2.97 -19.00 -4.28
N ASN A 335 -2.91 -18.00 -3.39
CA ASN A 335 -3.34 -16.64 -3.73
C ASN A 335 -2.44 -16.00 -4.81
N GLY A 336 -1.14 -16.33 -4.86
CA GLY A 336 -0.24 -15.90 -5.93
C GLY A 336 -0.64 -16.46 -7.30
N LEU A 337 -1.03 -17.73 -7.37
CA LEU A 337 -1.55 -18.36 -8.60
C LEU A 337 -2.92 -17.79 -9.00
N LEU A 338 -3.81 -17.58 -8.04
CA LEU A 338 -5.14 -17.01 -8.28
C LEU A 338 -5.05 -15.54 -8.74
N MET A 339 -4.14 -14.76 -8.16
CA MET A 339 -3.78 -13.42 -8.61
C MET A 339 -3.28 -13.44 -10.07
N LEU A 340 -2.37 -14.35 -10.41
CA LEU A 340 -1.82 -14.45 -11.78
C LEU A 340 -2.91 -14.80 -12.81
N ALA A 341 -3.76 -15.79 -12.49
CA ALA A 341 -4.84 -16.23 -13.36
C ALA A 341 -5.93 -15.15 -13.55
N THR A 342 -6.34 -14.48 -12.48
CA THR A 342 -7.35 -13.40 -12.56
C THR A 342 -6.79 -12.15 -13.23
N PHE A 343 -5.52 -11.79 -13.03
CA PHE A 343 -4.90 -10.68 -13.75
C PHE A 343 -4.81 -10.99 -15.25
N PHE A 344 -4.44 -12.21 -15.65
CA PHE A 344 -4.44 -12.62 -17.06
C PHE A 344 -5.84 -12.51 -17.69
N VAL A 345 -6.85 -13.17 -17.11
CA VAL A 345 -8.21 -13.20 -17.67
C VAL A 345 -8.84 -11.81 -17.66
N CYS A 346 -8.82 -11.11 -16.52
CA CYS A 346 -9.58 -9.88 -16.32
C CYS A 346 -8.86 -8.62 -16.82
N ARG A 347 -7.54 -8.61 -17.00
CA ARG A 347 -6.80 -7.42 -17.49
C ARG A 347 -6.08 -7.62 -18.81
N VAL A 348 -5.61 -8.83 -19.14
CA VAL A 348 -4.88 -9.10 -20.39
C VAL A 348 -5.81 -9.59 -21.49
N CYS A 349 -6.57 -10.66 -21.27
CA CYS A 349 -7.48 -11.24 -22.27
C CYS A 349 -8.74 -10.40 -22.51
N MET A 350 -9.19 -9.64 -21.51
CA MET A 350 -10.40 -8.83 -21.60
C MET A 350 -10.33 -7.77 -22.70
N TRP A 351 -9.21 -7.04 -22.86
CA TRP A 351 -9.11 -5.97 -23.86
C TRP A 351 -9.25 -6.47 -25.30
N PRO A 352 -8.54 -7.53 -25.76
CA PRO A 352 -8.80 -8.16 -27.05
C PRO A 352 -10.25 -8.62 -27.23
N TYR A 353 -10.86 -9.24 -26.19
CA TYR A 353 -12.27 -9.66 -26.24
C TYR A 353 -13.22 -8.47 -26.43
N VAL A 354 -13.03 -7.38 -25.69
CA VAL A 354 -13.84 -6.16 -25.80
C VAL A 354 -13.68 -5.51 -27.18
N MET A 355 -12.46 -5.47 -27.73
CA MET A 355 -12.20 -4.94 -29.08
C MET A 355 -12.80 -5.82 -30.18
N TRP A 356 -12.80 -7.15 -30.02
CA TRP A 356 -13.46 -8.07 -30.93
C TRP A 356 -14.99 -7.90 -30.90
N ARG A 357 -15.57 -7.84 -29.70
CA ARG A 357 -17.00 -7.53 -29.49
C ARG A 357 -17.38 -6.16 -30.04
N TYR A 358 -16.48 -5.18 -30.00
CA TYR A 358 -16.66 -3.88 -30.63
C TYR A 358 -16.65 -3.97 -32.17
N SER A 359 -15.67 -4.65 -32.78
CA SER A 359 -15.63 -4.81 -34.25
C SER A 359 -16.87 -5.50 -34.81
N LEU A 360 -17.42 -6.49 -34.08
CA LEU A 360 -18.69 -7.15 -34.43
C LEU A 360 -19.93 -6.25 -34.25
N ALA A 361 -19.86 -5.24 -33.39
CA ALA A 361 -20.97 -4.33 -33.13
C ALA A 361 -20.99 -3.09 -34.05
N ILE A 362 -20.05 -3.00 -34.99
CA ILE A 362 -19.96 -1.96 -36.04
C ILE A 362 -19.70 -2.56 -37.44
N ASP A 363 -19.88 -3.88 -37.60
CA ASP A 363 -19.65 -4.65 -38.84
C ASP A 363 -18.28 -4.40 -39.53
N ALA A 364 -17.24 -4.16 -38.72
CA ALA A 364 -15.91 -3.86 -39.24
C ALA A 364 -15.19 -5.13 -39.71
N ALA A 365 -14.65 -5.09 -40.92
CA ALA A 365 -13.93 -6.20 -41.57
C ALA A 365 -12.71 -6.75 -40.80
N SER A 366 -12.20 -6.02 -39.79
CA SER A 366 -11.23 -6.54 -38.82
C SER A 366 -11.22 -5.71 -37.53
N MET A 367 -10.67 -6.29 -36.46
CA MET A 367 -10.36 -5.55 -35.22
C MET A 367 -9.44 -4.35 -35.48
N TRP A 368 -8.49 -4.47 -36.42
CA TRP A 368 -7.60 -3.36 -36.79
C TRP A 368 -8.35 -2.21 -37.46
N ALA A 369 -9.27 -2.52 -38.39
CA ALA A 369 -10.14 -1.52 -39.02
C ALA A 369 -11.00 -0.82 -37.96
N ALA A 370 -11.63 -1.57 -37.05
CA ALA A 370 -12.39 -1.01 -35.94
C ALA A 370 -11.54 -0.08 -35.06
N MET A 371 -10.34 -0.51 -34.65
CA MET A 371 -9.40 0.30 -33.87
C MET A 371 -8.97 1.57 -34.63
N SER A 372 -8.70 1.49 -35.93
CA SER A 372 -8.31 2.66 -36.73
C SER A 372 -9.43 3.71 -36.88
N GLY A 373 -10.70 3.30 -36.71
CA GLY A 373 -11.87 4.19 -36.70
C GLY A 373 -12.13 4.89 -35.36
N LEU A 374 -11.48 4.49 -34.26
CA LEU A 374 -11.67 5.15 -32.97
C LEU A 374 -10.99 6.54 -32.92
N PRO A 375 -11.61 7.55 -32.29
CA PRO A 375 -10.97 8.85 -32.08
C PRO A 375 -9.62 8.71 -31.35
N ARG A 376 -8.61 9.45 -31.82
CA ARG A 376 -7.22 9.40 -31.30
C ARG A 376 -7.13 9.47 -29.76
N GLY A 377 -7.94 10.32 -29.13
CA GLY A 377 -8.00 10.43 -27.66
C GLY A 377 -8.47 9.15 -26.95
N CYS A 378 -9.38 8.38 -27.56
CA CYS A 378 -9.82 7.10 -27.02
C CYS A 378 -8.71 6.04 -27.13
N LEU A 379 -8.04 5.94 -28.29
CA LEU A 379 -6.89 5.05 -28.48
C LEU A 379 -5.75 5.33 -27.49
N VAL A 380 -5.41 6.61 -27.29
CA VAL A 380 -4.43 7.04 -26.28
C VAL A 380 -4.88 6.66 -24.87
N SER A 381 -6.16 6.83 -24.53
CA SER A 381 -6.71 6.44 -23.23
C SER A 381 -6.64 4.93 -22.99
N ILE A 382 -6.97 4.12 -24.00
CA ILE A 382 -6.84 2.66 -23.94
C ILE A 382 -5.37 2.26 -23.74
N ALA A 383 -4.44 2.86 -24.48
CA ALA A 383 -3.01 2.59 -24.34
C ALA A 383 -2.47 2.94 -22.93
N ILE A 384 -2.83 4.12 -22.39
CA ILE A 384 -2.47 4.56 -21.03
C ILE A 384 -2.98 3.57 -19.96
N LEU A 385 -4.17 2.98 -20.16
CA LEU A 385 -4.77 2.05 -19.21
C LEU A 385 -4.32 0.59 -19.39
N PHE A 386 -3.85 0.19 -20.59
CA PHE A 386 -3.51 -1.20 -20.90
C PHE A 386 -2.00 -1.49 -20.80
N LEU A 387 -1.13 -0.58 -21.23
CA LEU A 387 0.33 -0.79 -21.21
C LEU A 387 0.89 -1.06 -19.80
N PRO A 388 0.46 -0.36 -18.72
CA PRO A 388 0.89 -0.69 -17.35
C PRO A 388 0.47 -2.08 -16.92
N GLN A 389 -0.70 -2.56 -17.38
CA GLN A 389 -1.21 -3.89 -17.04
C GLN A 389 -0.35 -4.98 -17.70
N LEU A 390 0.04 -4.81 -18.97
CA LEU A 390 0.97 -5.72 -19.64
C LEU A 390 2.33 -5.77 -18.94
N TYR A 391 2.87 -4.60 -18.55
CA TYR A 391 4.12 -4.51 -17.80
C TYR A 391 4.03 -5.22 -16.45
N TRP A 392 2.96 -4.99 -15.67
CA TRP A 392 2.75 -5.64 -14.39
C TRP A 392 2.53 -7.15 -14.53
N PHE A 393 1.77 -7.59 -15.55
CA PHE A 393 1.59 -9.02 -15.82
C PHE A 393 2.92 -9.71 -16.17
N TYR A 394 3.76 -9.09 -17.00
CA TYR A 394 5.11 -9.58 -17.28
C TYR A 394 5.96 -9.69 -16.00
N LEU A 395 5.93 -8.68 -15.12
CA LEU A 395 6.61 -8.76 -13.82
C LEU A 395 6.06 -9.88 -12.93
N MET A 396 4.75 -10.14 -12.92
CA MET A 396 4.13 -11.23 -12.16
C MET A 396 4.52 -12.61 -12.72
N VAL A 397 4.49 -12.80 -14.04
CA VAL A 397 4.94 -14.03 -14.70
C VAL A 397 6.42 -14.29 -14.40
N MET A 398 7.29 -13.29 -14.57
CA MET A 398 8.71 -13.43 -14.25
C MET A 398 8.96 -13.66 -12.76
N GLY A 399 8.12 -13.10 -11.88
CA GLY A 399 8.12 -13.40 -10.44
C GLY A 399 7.76 -14.86 -10.14
N ALA A 400 6.70 -15.39 -10.76
CA ALA A 400 6.29 -16.78 -10.60
C ALA A 400 7.34 -17.77 -11.17
N LEU A 401 7.87 -17.50 -12.36
CA LEU A 401 8.92 -18.32 -12.98
C LEU A 401 10.18 -18.40 -12.10
N LYS A 402 10.62 -17.29 -11.47
CA LYS A 402 11.74 -17.30 -10.50
C LYS A 402 11.51 -18.22 -9.29
N VAL A 403 10.25 -18.45 -8.88
CA VAL A 403 9.90 -19.30 -7.74
C VAL A 403 9.82 -20.77 -8.15
N PHE A 404 9.21 -21.08 -9.30
CA PHE A 404 9.04 -22.47 -9.77
C PHE A 404 10.25 -23.03 -10.53
N LEU A 405 11.12 -22.17 -11.08
CA LEU A 405 12.36 -22.53 -11.76
C LEU A 405 13.57 -21.96 -11.00
N PRO A 406 13.92 -22.51 -9.82
CA PRO A 406 15.13 -22.13 -9.13
C PRO A 406 16.34 -22.39 -10.03
N LYS A 407 17.17 -21.36 -10.27
CA LYS A 407 18.45 -21.50 -10.98
C LYS A 407 19.22 -22.66 -10.36
N ARG A 408 19.54 -23.70 -11.15
CA ARG A 408 20.54 -24.70 -10.74
C ARG A 408 21.77 -23.95 -10.23
N ARG A 409 22.13 -24.16 -8.96
CA ARG A 409 23.37 -23.63 -8.38
C ARG A 409 24.49 -24.09 -9.29
N LYS A 410 25.21 -23.17 -9.94
CA LYS A 410 26.47 -23.54 -10.61
C LYS A 410 27.35 -24.17 -9.55
N LEU A 411 27.71 -25.44 -9.71
CA LEU A 411 28.72 -26.04 -8.86
C LEU A 411 29.99 -25.18 -8.96
N PRO A 412 30.62 -24.78 -7.84
CA PRO A 412 31.88 -24.06 -7.92
C PRO A 412 32.91 -24.96 -8.61
N ALA A 413 33.56 -24.46 -9.67
CA ALA A 413 34.46 -25.25 -10.52
C ALA A 413 35.64 -25.88 -9.76
N ALA A 414 35.97 -25.35 -8.58
CA ALA A 414 36.92 -25.93 -7.62
C ALA A 414 36.62 -27.40 -7.24
N ALA A 415 35.36 -27.84 -7.33
CA ALA A 415 35.00 -29.23 -7.00
C ALA A 415 35.51 -30.28 -8.01
N LEU A 416 35.90 -29.88 -9.23
CA LEU A 416 36.38 -30.81 -10.26
C LEU A 416 37.91 -30.94 -10.32
N GLY A 417 38.66 -30.00 -9.72
CA GLY A 417 40.13 -30.04 -9.70
C GLY A 417 40.69 -31.07 -8.71
N ASN A 418 40.13 -31.13 -7.50
CA ASN A 418 40.75 -31.86 -6.38
C ASN A 418 40.56 -33.39 -6.42
N GLN A 419 39.84 -33.94 -7.40
CA GLN A 419 39.71 -35.39 -7.59
C GLN A 419 40.81 -36.00 -8.49
N LEU A 420 41.56 -35.19 -9.23
CA LEU A 420 42.62 -35.66 -10.13
C LEU A 420 44.04 -35.67 -9.53
N GLN A 421 44.22 -35.18 -8.29
CA GLN A 421 45.51 -35.19 -7.58
C GLN A 421 45.58 -36.16 -6.40
N ALA A 422 44.50 -36.89 -6.09
CA ALA A 422 44.42 -37.75 -4.90
C ALA A 422 45.03 -39.17 -5.09
N ASN A 423 45.22 -39.62 -6.34
CA ASN A 423 45.61 -41.00 -6.66
C ASN A 423 46.98 -41.09 -7.37
N VAL A 424 48.06 -40.86 -6.64
CA VAL A 424 49.42 -41.26 -7.06
C VAL A 424 50.15 -41.93 -5.87
N PRO A 425 50.25 -43.26 -5.83
CA PRO A 425 51.05 -43.96 -4.84
C PRO A 425 52.56 -43.77 -5.08
N LEU A 426 53.32 -43.49 -4.02
CA LEU A 426 54.79 -43.49 -4.07
C LEU A 426 55.32 -44.93 -4.09
N THR A 427 56.04 -45.31 -5.14
CA THR A 427 56.88 -46.53 -5.12
C THR A 427 58.08 -46.42 -6.06
N ALA A 428 59.27 -46.71 -5.50
CA ALA A 428 60.53 -47.17 -6.11
C ALA A 428 60.96 -46.74 -7.54
N THR A 429 62.15 -46.12 -7.60
CA THR A 429 63.10 -46.16 -8.74
C THR A 429 63.55 -47.59 -9.05
N PRO A 430 63.93 -47.93 -10.31
CA PRO A 430 65.33 -47.75 -10.70
C PRO A 430 65.62 -47.30 -12.16
N ILE A 431 66.76 -46.61 -12.28
CA ILE A 431 67.72 -46.46 -13.40
C ILE A 431 67.39 -47.17 -14.73
N ALA A 432 67.32 -46.38 -15.82
CA ALA A 432 67.76 -46.78 -17.17
C ALA A 432 68.28 -45.56 -17.96
N THR A 433 69.28 -45.78 -18.82
CA THR A 433 70.16 -44.74 -19.41
C THR A 433 69.83 -44.45 -20.89
N ILE A 434 70.48 -43.42 -21.47
CA ILE A 434 70.83 -43.20 -22.91
C ILE A 434 69.92 -42.31 -23.80
N ASN A 435 70.54 -41.24 -24.29
CA ASN A 435 70.44 -40.49 -25.57
C ASN A 435 69.12 -40.38 -26.38
N GLY A 436 68.90 -39.18 -26.93
CA GLY A 436 68.13 -39.01 -28.18
C GLY A 436 67.90 -37.55 -28.61
N LYS A 437 68.77 -37.00 -29.48
CA LYS A 437 68.50 -35.71 -30.16
C LYS A 437 67.32 -35.82 -31.12
N ASN A 438 66.42 -34.84 -31.11
CA ASN A 438 66.43 -33.71 -32.07
C ASN A 438 65.41 -32.63 -31.65
#